data_AF-A0A371D1Z8-F1
#
_entry.id   AF-A0A371D1Z8-F1
#
_cell.length_a   1.000
_cell.length_b   1.000
_cell.length_c   1.000
_cell.angle_alpha   90.00
_cell.angle_beta   90.00
_cell.angle_gamma   90.00
#
_symmetry.space_group_name_H-M   'P 1'
#
loop_
_entity.id
_entity.type
_entity.pdbx_description
1 polymer ?
#
loop_
_entity_poly.entity_id
_entity_poly.type
_entity_poly.pdbx_seq_one_letter_code
_entity_poly.pdbx_strand_id
1 'polypeptide(L)'
;MSYPCSVCYADATLACSGCKYQRYCSAECQKYDWKTHKKGCKMQQILNKFNDEHNAKPRGRPPTSCCTGCNVKFSEDYPCEDECPTCGYVACESCIADTSNGTCYCAGSNFGRNYCEMEPRWYHMDGNGKSYNGDRHPLDDYPEEVYESEPRACNNCGKVTKLFKKDYRRPTAY
;
A
#
# COMPACT_ATOMS: atom_id res chain seq x y z
N MET A 1 5.14 -11.67 -15.46
CA MET A 1 4.55 -12.95 -15.00
C MET A 1 3.44 -13.33 -15.97
N SER A 2 3.64 -14.41 -16.72
CA SER A 2 2.58 -15.02 -17.53
C SER A 2 1.83 -16.04 -16.67
N TYR A 3 0.51 -16.15 -16.84
CA TYR A 3 -0.31 -17.15 -16.16
C TYR A 3 -0.68 -18.25 -17.15
N PRO A 4 -0.68 -19.54 -16.79
CA PRO A 4 -1.06 -20.61 -17.70
C PRO A 4 -2.58 -20.68 -17.91
N CYS A 5 -2.99 -21.05 -19.12
CA CYS A 5 -4.37 -21.33 -19.48
C CYS A 5 -4.87 -22.57 -18.76
N SER A 6 -6.05 -22.51 -18.17
CA SER A 6 -6.58 -23.63 -17.37
C SER A 6 -7.06 -24.84 -18.18
N VAL A 7 -7.05 -24.76 -19.51
CA VAL A 7 -7.44 -25.87 -20.40
C VAL A 7 -6.23 -26.48 -21.09
N CYS A 8 -5.37 -25.65 -21.69
CA CYS A 8 -4.27 -26.11 -22.54
C CYS A 8 -2.88 -25.73 -22.01
N TYR A 9 -2.79 -25.05 -20.85
CA TYR A 9 -1.56 -24.62 -20.20
C TYR A 9 -0.64 -23.68 -20.98
N ALA A 10 -1.04 -23.24 -22.18
CA ALA A 10 -0.39 -22.15 -22.91
C ALA A 10 -0.52 -20.81 -22.15
N ASP A 11 0.27 -19.81 -22.54
CA ASP A 11 0.20 -18.48 -21.93
C ASP A 11 -1.20 -17.85 -22.05
N ALA A 12 -1.78 -17.50 -20.91
CA ALA A 12 -3.10 -16.90 -20.82
C ALA A 12 -3.02 -15.38 -20.85
N THR A 13 -3.69 -14.79 -21.84
CA THR A 13 -3.84 -13.34 -21.98
C THR A 13 -5.19 -12.84 -21.46
N LEU A 14 -6.15 -13.74 -21.24
CA LEU A 14 -7.51 -13.43 -20.81
C LEU A 14 -7.77 -13.92 -19.39
N ALA A 15 -8.63 -13.21 -18.68
CA ALA A 15 -9.20 -13.63 -17.41
C ALA A 15 -10.72 -13.78 -17.56
N CYS A 16 -11.30 -14.71 -16.80
CA CYS A 16 -12.75 -14.82 -16.71
C CYS A 16 -13.36 -13.48 -16.28
N SER A 17 -14.24 -12.89 -17.09
CA SER A 17 -14.84 -11.58 -16.83
C SER A 17 -15.66 -11.54 -15.53
N GLY A 18 -16.24 -12.67 -15.12
CA GLY A 18 -17.02 -12.79 -13.90
C GLY A 18 -16.16 -12.82 -12.63
N CYS A 19 -15.32 -13.84 -12.48
CA CYS A 19 -14.56 -14.05 -11.24
C CYS A 19 -13.14 -13.46 -11.25
N LYS A 20 -12.62 -13.07 -12.41
CA LYS A 20 -11.24 -12.57 -12.64
C LYS A 20 -10.11 -13.48 -12.16
N TYR A 21 -10.44 -14.70 -11.73
CA TYR A 21 -9.52 -15.66 -11.15
C TYR A 21 -8.96 -16.62 -12.21
N GLN A 22 -9.85 -17.34 -12.91
CA GLN A 22 -9.46 -18.31 -13.93
C GLN A 22 -8.91 -17.60 -15.18
N ARG A 23 -7.83 -18.16 -15.75
CA ARG A 23 -7.09 -17.57 -16.86
C ARG A 23 -7.17 -18.45 -18.10
N TYR A 24 -7.32 -17.83 -19.26
CA TYR A 24 -7.48 -18.52 -20.55
C TYR A 24 -6.63 -17.84 -21.63
N CYS A 25 -6.15 -18.63 -22.60
CA CYS A 25 -5.49 -18.08 -23.79
C CYS A 25 -6.51 -17.57 -24.83
N SER A 26 -7.76 -18.05 -24.79
CA SER A 26 -8.81 -17.67 -25.75
C SER A 26 -10.22 -17.82 -25.17
N ALA A 27 -11.20 -17.20 -25.84
CA ALA A 27 -12.63 -17.37 -25.52
C ALA A 27 -13.12 -18.81 -25.75
N GLU A 28 -12.44 -19.58 -26.61
CA GLU A 28 -12.76 -20.98 -26.87
C GLU A 28 -12.41 -21.86 -25.66
N CYS A 29 -11.21 -21.68 -25.10
CA CYS A 29 -10.81 -22.35 -23.87
C CYS A 29 -11.73 -22.00 -22.70
N GLN A 30 -12.16 -20.74 -22.60
CA GLN A 30 -13.14 -20.33 -21.59
C GLN A 30 -14.49 -21.05 -21.77
N LYS A 31 -15.01 -21.14 -23.00
CA LYS A 31 -16.27 -21.84 -23.29
C LYS A 31 -16.17 -23.34 -23.01
N TYR A 32 -15.03 -23.95 -23.33
CA TYR A 32 -14.78 -25.37 -23.05
C TYR A 32 -14.80 -25.66 -21.55
N ASP A 33 -14.07 -24.86 -20.76
CA ASP A 33 -14.02 -24.99 -19.29
C ASP A 33 -15.31 -24.55 -18.59
N TRP A 34 -16.25 -23.88 -19.28
CA TRP A 34 -17.42 -23.30 -18.61
C TRP A 34 -18.27 -24.33 -17.84
N LYS A 35 -18.37 -25.56 -18.34
CA LYS A 35 -19.14 -26.63 -17.68
C LYS A 35 -18.60 -26.97 -16.28
N THR A 36 -17.28 -26.94 -16.12
CA THR A 36 -16.55 -27.21 -14.87
C THR A 36 -16.38 -25.93 -14.05
N HIS A 37 -16.02 -24.82 -14.70
CA HIS A 37 -15.75 -23.54 -14.07
C HIS A 37 -16.98 -22.87 -13.48
N LYS A 38 -18.18 -22.99 -14.07
CA LYS A 38 -19.37 -22.21 -13.69
C LYS A 38 -19.68 -22.22 -12.19
N LYS A 39 -19.54 -23.37 -11.53
CA LYS A 39 -19.77 -23.50 -10.08
C LYS A 39 -18.70 -22.73 -9.28
N GLY A 40 -17.42 -22.96 -9.59
CA GLY A 40 -16.30 -22.24 -8.98
C GLY A 40 -16.32 -20.74 -9.26
N CYS A 41 -16.77 -20.33 -10.45
CA CYS A 41 -16.94 -18.94 -10.84
C CYS A 41 -17.89 -18.21 -9.90
N LYS A 42 -19.05 -18.81 -9.59
CA LYS A 42 -20.03 -18.21 -8.68
C LYS A 42 -19.49 -18.09 -7.26
N MET A 43 -18.81 -19.13 -6.76
CA MET A 43 -18.18 -19.09 -5.43
C MET A 43 -17.12 -18.00 -5.37
N GLN A 44 -16.27 -17.90 -6.38
CA GLN A 44 -15.22 -16.89 -6.44
C GLN A 44 -15.79 -15.47 -6.56
N GLN A 45 -16.89 -15.28 -7.29
CA GLN A 45 -17.57 -13.97 -7.32
C GLN A 45 -18.10 -13.57 -5.94
N ILE A 46 -18.62 -14.52 -5.16
CA ILE A 46 -19.07 -14.27 -3.79
C ILE A 46 -17.88 -13.92 -2.89
N LEU A 47 -16.78 -14.67 -2.99
CA LEU A 47 -15.54 -14.37 -2.26
C LEU A 47 -14.99 -12.99 -2.62
N ASN A 48 -14.99 -12.63 -3.91
CA ASN A 48 -14.57 -11.31 -4.36
C ASN A 48 -15.45 -10.21 -3.74
N LYS A 49 -16.77 -10.39 -3.69
CA LYS A 49 -17.67 -9.44 -3.01
C LYS A 49 -17.35 -9.27 -1.53
N PHE A 50 -17.19 -10.37 -0.79
CA PHE A 50 -16.82 -10.29 0.63
C PHE A 50 -15.47 -9.62 0.83
N ASN A 51 -14.49 -9.92 -0.02
CA ASN A 51 -13.18 -9.29 0.03
C ASN A 51 -13.25 -7.81 -0.31
N ASP A 52 -14.02 -7.42 -1.34
CA ASP A 52 -14.22 -6.04 -1.74
C ASP A 52 -14.94 -5.24 -0.64
N GLU A 53 -15.99 -5.82 -0.03
CA GLU A 53 -16.69 -5.24 1.11
C GLU A 53 -15.78 -5.10 2.34
N HIS A 54 -14.97 -6.11 2.64
CA HIS A 54 -14.01 -6.06 3.73
C HIS A 54 -12.92 -5.01 3.48
N ASN A 55 -12.39 -4.94 2.25
CA ASN A 55 -11.35 -3.98 1.86
C ASN A 55 -11.87 -2.54 1.74
N ALA A 56 -13.16 -2.36 1.44
CA ALA A 56 -13.80 -1.06 1.39
C ALA A 56 -14.11 -0.48 2.78
N LYS A 57 -14.23 -1.33 3.81
CA LYS A 57 -14.45 -0.86 5.18
C LYS A 57 -13.20 -0.09 5.67
N PRO A 58 -13.35 1.17 6.12
CA PRO A 58 -12.25 1.87 6.78
C PRO A 58 -11.86 1.08 8.01
N ARG A 59 -10.54 0.92 8.24
CA ARG A 59 -10.07 0.28 9.48
C ARG A 59 -10.52 1.13 10.66
N GLY A 60 -11.07 0.48 11.68
CA GLY A 60 -11.27 1.12 12.97
C GLY A 60 -9.93 1.53 13.57
N ARG A 61 -9.96 2.49 14.51
CA ARG A 61 -8.78 2.83 15.32
C ARG A 61 -8.27 1.56 16.01
N PRO A 62 -6.98 1.23 15.92
CA PRO A 62 -6.44 0.04 16.57
C PRO A 62 -6.54 0.16 18.09
N PRO A 63 -6.49 -0.97 18.83
CA PRO A 63 -6.50 -0.95 20.28
C PRO A 63 -5.27 -0.20 20.83
N THR A 64 -5.47 0.59 21.88
CA THR A 64 -4.42 1.38 22.53
C THR A 64 -3.68 0.62 23.64
N SER A 65 -4.06 -0.64 23.92
CA SER A 65 -3.49 -1.45 25.00
C SER A 65 -2.25 -2.26 24.60
N CYS A 66 -1.91 -2.30 23.31
CA CYS A 66 -0.72 -2.95 22.80
C CYS A 66 -0.12 -2.20 21.62
N CYS A 67 1.19 -2.34 21.41
CA CYS A 67 1.88 -1.83 20.24
C CYS A 67 1.29 -2.45 18.97
N THR A 68 0.91 -1.63 18.00
CA THR A 68 0.35 -2.13 16.73
C THR A 68 1.42 -2.80 15.85
N GLY A 69 2.70 -2.48 16.05
CA GLY A 69 3.82 -3.07 15.31
C GLY A 69 4.23 -4.46 15.79
N CYS A 70 4.47 -4.62 17.09
CA CYS A 70 4.97 -5.89 17.66
C CYS A 70 3.97 -6.61 18.58
N ASN A 71 2.77 -6.05 18.79
CA ASN A 71 1.73 -6.57 19.67
C ASN A 71 2.13 -6.74 21.15
N VAL A 72 3.23 -6.09 21.59
CA VAL A 72 3.59 -6.04 23.02
C VAL A 72 2.53 -5.26 23.78
N LYS A 73 2.06 -5.81 24.90
CA LYS A 73 1.13 -5.09 25.77
C LYS A 73 1.87 -3.96 26.46
N PHE A 74 1.23 -2.80 26.53
CA PHE A 74 1.79 -1.70 27.31
C PHE A 74 1.60 -1.95 28.80
N SER A 75 2.62 -1.61 29.58
CA SER A 75 2.64 -1.66 31.04
C SER A 75 3.31 -0.40 31.58
N GLU A 76 3.37 -0.24 32.90
CA GLU A 76 4.13 0.86 33.51
C GLU A 76 5.61 0.84 33.09
N ASP A 77 6.21 -0.35 33.01
CA ASP A 77 7.61 -0.53 32.59
C ASP A 77 7.84 -0.43 31.08
N TYR A 78 6.77 -0.55 30.28
CA TYR A 78 6.80 -0.50 28.82
C TYR A 78 5.62 0.33 28.31
N PRO A 79 5.67 1.66 28.46
CA PRO A 79 4.53 2.51 28.15
C PRO A 79 4.32 2.64 26.63
N CYS A 80 3.14 3.15 26.27
CA CYS A 80 2.88 3.64 24.92
C CYS A 80 3.65 4.96 24.72
N GLU A 81 4.50 5.02 23.70
CA GLU A 81 5.36 6.19 23.46
C GLU A 81 4.74 7.18 22.48
N ASP A 82 4.14 6.69 21.39
CA ASP A 82 3.47 7.55 20.41
C ASP A 82 2.16 6.96 19.91
N GLU A 83 1.20 7.86 19.67
CA GLU A 83 -0.06 7.58 18.99
C GLU A 83 -0.19 8.45 17.74
N CYS A 84 -0.41 7.83 16.59
CA CYS A 84 -0.69 8.57 15.36
C CYS A 84 -2.05 9.29 15.46
N PRO A 85 -2.11 10.62 15.34
CA PRO A 85 -3.37 11.37 15.50
C PRO A 85 -4.39 11.06 14.40
N THR A 86 -3.95 10.54 13.25
CA THR A 86 -4.79 10.31 12.07
C THR A 86 -5.39 8.91 12.06
N CYS A 87 -4.59 7.87 12.34
CA CYS A 87 -5.07 6.49 12.28
C CYS A 87 -5.09 5.78 13.64
N GLY A 88 -4.64 6.45 14.71
CA GLY A 88 -4.56 5.91 16.08
C GLY A 88 -3.58 4.76 16.25
N TYR A 89 -2.69 4.54 15.28
CA TYR A 89 -1.63 3.55 15.41
C TYR A 89 -0.75 3.91 16.61
N VAL A 90 -0.58 2.95 17.51
CA VAL A 90 0.24 3.09 18.71
C VAL A 90 1.49 2.24 18.59
N ALA A 91 2.63 2.75 19.06
CA ALA A 91 3.91 2.03 19.00
C ALA A 91 4.70 2.15 20.30
N CYS A 92 5.48 1.11 20.60
CA CYS A 92 6.53 1.18 21.62
C CYS A 92 7.78 1.86 21.06
N GLU A 93 8.69 2.29 21.95
CA GLU A 93 9.96 2.93 21.60
C GLU A 93 10.73 2.16 20.51
N SER A 94 10.86 0.84 20.68
CA SER A 94 11.60 0.00 19.73
C SER A 94 10.97 -0.01 18.34
N CYS A 95 9.62 0.01 18.25
CA CYS A 95 8.94 0.08 16.96
C CYS A 95 9.03 1.48 16.36
N ILE A 96 8.99 2.55 17.14
CA ILE A 96 9.17 3.92 16.63
C ILE A 96 10.58 4.10 16.04
N ALA A 97 11.59 3.57 16.74
CA ALA A 97 12.97 3.62 16.32
C ALA A 97 13.25 2.70 15.12
N ASP A 98 12.59 1.54 15.04
CA ASP A 98 12.76 0.56 13.97
C ASP A 98 11.76 0.78 12.82
N THR A 99 12.27 1.34 11.72
CA THR A 99 11.53 1.57 10.48
C THR A 99 10.93 0.30 9.84
N SER A 100 11.34 -0.90 10.26
CA SER A 100 10.76 -2.16 9.76
C SER A 100 9.39 -2.48 10.35
N ASN A 101 9.09 -2.03 11.58
CA ASN A 101 7.87 -2.39 12.31
C ASN A 101 7.06 -1.18 12.81
N GLY A 102 7.60 0.03 12.81
CA GLY A 102 6.87 1.26 13.16
C GLY A 102 6.43 2.06 11.95
N THR A 103 5.46 1.55 11.18
CA THR A 103 4.78 2.35 10.16
C THR A 103 3.28 2.44 10.45
N CYS A 104 2.79 3.66 10.67
CA CYS A 104 1.37 3.87 10.88
C CYS A 104 0.58 3.58 9.60
N TYR A 105 -0.74 3.39 9.69
CA TYR A 105 -1.58 3.10 8.50
C TYR A 105 -1.76 4.28 7.53
N CYS A 106 -1.15 5.44 7.80
CA CYS A 106 -1.32 6.62 6.98
C CYS A 106 -0.50 6.50 5.69
N ALA A 107 -1.17 6.65 4.55
CA ALA A 107 -0.51 6.53 3.25
C ALA A 107 0.55 7.61 3.00
N GLY A 108 0.41 8.79 3.60
CA GLY A 108 1.25 9.98 3.34
C GLY A 108 2.19 10.37 4.48
N SER A 109 2.16 9.67 5.61
CA SER A 109 2.91 10.07 6.80
C SER A 109 3.28 8.87 7.67
N ASN A 110 4.36 8.97 8.44
CA ASN A 110 4.63 8.07 9.55
C ASN A 110 4.50 8.81 10.88
N PHE A 111 3.56 8.40 11.74
CA PHE A 111 3.28 9.06 13.04
C PHE A 111 3.18 10.58 12.95
N GLY A 112 2.42 11.08 11.97
CA GLY A 112 2.23 12.53 11.75
C GLY A 112 3.37 13.24 11.01
N ARG A 113 4.50 12.57 10.74
CA ARG A 113 5.57 13.13 9.90
C ARG A 113 5.32 12.78 8.44
N ASN A 114 5.11 13.79 7.61
CA ASN A 114 4.75 13.59 6.19
C ASN A 114 5.94 13.08 5.36
N TYR A 115 5.71 12.03 4.56
CA TYR A 115 6.73 11.50 3.66
C TYR A 115 7.13 12.48 2.56
N CYS A 116 6.31 13.49 2.27
CA CYS A 116 6.63 14.51 1.28
C CYS A 116 7.79 15.41 1.70
N GLU A 117 8.02 15.60 3.00
CA GLU A 117 9.12 16.43 3.54
C GLU A 117 10.41 15.61 3.78
N MET A 118 10.34 14.30 3.57
CA MET A 118 11.45 13.38 3.78
C MET A 118 12.06 12.95 2.44
N GLU A 119 13.34 12.61 2.49
CA GLU A 119 14.03 12.01 1.36
C GLU A 119 13.31 10.75 0.84
N PRO A 120 13.42 10.44 -0.47
CA PRO A 120 12.93 9.17 -1.00
C PRO A 120 13.69 7.99 -0.38
N ARG A 121 12.99 7.16 0.38
CA ARG A 121 13.56 5.92 0.96
C ARG A 121 12.65 4.74 0.68
N TRP A 122 13.25 3.56 0.46
CA TRP A 122 12.54 2.37 0.00
C TRP A 122 11.57 1.82 1.05
N TYR A 123 11.86 2.11 2.33
CA TYR A 123 11.05 1.75 3.48
C TYR A 123 9.97 2.77 3.86
N HIS A 124 9.78 3.85 3.09
CA HIS A 124 8.61 4.73 3.30
C HIS A 124 7.35 4.04 2.77
N MET A 125 6.75 3.22 3.61
CA MET A 125 5.52 2.47 3.34
C MET A 125 4.51 2.67 4.47
N ASP A 126 3.23 2.54 4.16
CA ASP A 126 2.20 2.50 5.18
C ASP A 126 2.22 1.15 5.93
N GLY A 127 1.51 1.05 7.05
CA GLY A 127 1.31 -0.21 7.78
C GLY A 127 0.57 -1.31 7.01
N ASN A 128 0.28 -1.13 5.71
CA ASN A 128 -0.22 -2.17 4.79
C ASN A 128 0.86 -2.62 3.78
N GLY A 129 2.10 -2.16 3.93
CA GLY A 129 3.20 -2.45 3.02
C GLY A 129 3.11 -1.72 1.68
N LYS A 130 2.25 -0.70 1.54
CA LYS A 130 2.17 0.11 0.32
C LYS A 130 3.21 1.21 0.38
N SER A 131 4.14 1.21 -0.57
CA SER A 131 5.12 2.29 -0.72
C SER A 131 4.45 3.64 -0.98
N TYR A 132 5.00 4.69 -0.39
CA TYR A 132 4.58 6.06 -0.66
C TYR A 132 4.87 6.45 -2.12
N ASN A 133 3.85 6.97 -2.79
CA ASN A 133 3.89 7.37 -4.21
C ASN A 133 3.48 8.83 -4.44
N GLY A 134 3.35 9.62 -3.37
CA GLY A 134 2.92 11.02 -3.46
C GLY A 134 4.05 11.96 -3.87
N ASP A 135 3.74 13.26 -3.81
CA ASP A 135 4.71 14.32 -4.09
C ASP A 135 5.81 14.37 -3.03
N ARG A 136 6.99 14.88 -3.40
CA ARG A 136 8.13 15.06 -2.50
C ARG A 136 8.77 16.43 -2.68
N HIS A 137 9.19 17.00 -1.57
CA HIS A 137 9.92 18.25 -1.41
C HIS A 137 10.75 18.16 -0.12
N PRO A 138 11.78 17.29 -0.10
CA PRO A 138 12.67 17.20 1.05
C PRO A 138 13.31 18.57 1.35
N LEU A 139 13.66 18.79 2.61
CA LEU A 139 14.30 20.03 3.04
C LEU A 139 15.77 20.14 2.59
N ASP A 140 16.37 19.03 2.17
CA ASP A 140 17.78 18.97 1.78
C ASP A 140 18.03 19.59 0.39
N ASP A 141 19.28 19.98 0.16
CA ASP A 141 19.72 20.71 -1.03
C ASP A 141 20.01 19.74 -2.19
N TYR A 142 18.99 19.47 -2.99
CA TYR A 142 19.10 18.66 -4.21
C TYR A 142 19.33 19.55 -5.44
N PRO A 143 19.98 19.04 -6.51
CA PRO A 143 20.13 19.79 -7.75
C PRO A 143 18.76 20.23 -8.32
N GLU A 144 18.69 21.44 -8.87
CA GLU A 144 17.46 22.02 -9.44
C GLU A 144 16.82 21.12 -10.52
N GLU A 145 17.64 20.31 -11.22
CA GLU A 145 17.19 19.35 -12.23
C GLU A 145 16.26 18.26 -11.69
N VAL A 146 16.33 17.97 -10.39
CA VAL A 146 15.48 17.00 -9.70
C VAL A 146 14.08 17.57 -9.49
N TYR A 147 13.95 18.90 -9.41
CA TYR A 147 12.70 19.60 -9.16
C TYR A 147 11.95 19.92 -10.45
N GLU A 148 10.62 19.99 -10.35
CA GLU A 148 9.74 20.54 -11.38
C GLU A 148 10.07 22.03 -11.61
N SER A 149 9.90 22.50 -12.85
CA SER A 149 10.27 23.87 -13.22
C SER A 149 9.41 24.95 -12.55
N GLU A 150 8.15 24.62 -12.25
CA GLU A 150 7.22 25.54 -11.59
C GLU A 150 6.81 25.00 -10.22
N PRO A 151 6.79 25.84 -9.17
CA PRO A 151 6.29 25.44 -7.87
C PRO A 151 4.79 25.22 -7.93
N ARG A 152 4.31 24.17 -7.25
CA ARG A 152 2.87 23.89 -7.13
C ARG A 152 2.54 23.38 -5.73
N ALA A 153 1.24 23.32 -5.42
CA ALA A 153 0.78 22.75 -4.16
C ALA A 153 1.11 21.24 -4.10
N CYS A 154 1.73 20.81 -3.00
CA CYS A 154 1.93 19.39 -2.69
C CYS A 154 0.58 18.71 -2.47
N ASN A 155 0.34 17.59 -3.15
CA ASN A 155 -0.89 16.81 -2.97
C ASN A 155 -1.01 16.13 -1.59
N ASN A 156 0.07 16.09 -0.80
CA ASN A 156 0.09 15.50 0.54
C ASN A 156 -0.12 16.55 1.64
N CYS A 157 0.73 17.59 1.69
CA CYS A 157 0.68 18.60 2.77
C CYS A 157 0.08 19.95 2.35
N GLY A 158 -0.25 20.16 1.08
CA GLY A 158 -0.85 21.41 0.57
C GLY A 158 0.12 22.60 0.43
N LYS A 159 1.35 22.50 0.93
CA LYS A 159 2.36 23.58 0.82
C LYS A 159 2.72 23.82 -0.64
N VAL A 160 2.77 25.09 -1.04
CA VAL A 160 3.25 25.50 -2.37
C VAL A 160 4.77 25.55 -2.33
N THR A 161 5.43 24.65 -3.04
CA THR A 161 6.89 24.54 -3.06
C THR A 161 7.38 23.88 -4.36
N LYS A 162 8.69 23.84 -4.58
CA LYS A 162 9.29 23.05 -5.66
C LYS A 162 9.18 21.57 -5.32
N LEU A 163 8.61 20.79 -6.22
CA LEU A 163 8.37 19.36 -6.02
C LEU A 163 9.31 18.53 -6.90
N PHE A 164 9.68 17.34 -6.47
CA PHE A 164 10.45 16.41 -7.28
C PHE A 164 9.69 16.00 -8.54
N LYS A 165 10.40 15.98 -9.68
CA LYS A 165 9.93 15.33 -10.91
C LYS A 165 9.61 13.86 -10.63
N LYS A 166 8.65 13.32 -11.38
CA LYS A 166 8.07 11.98 -11.16
C LYS A 166 9.13 10.87 -11.03
N ASP A 167 10.20 10.95 -11.81
CA ASP A 167 11.26 9.93 -11.85
C ASP A 167 12.11 9.90 -10.57
N TYR A 168 12.18 11.01 -9.83
CA TYR A 168 12.96 11.13 -8.59
C TYR A 168 12.12 10.97 -7.32
N ARG A 169 10.79 10.79 -7.45
CA ARG A 169 9.90 10.59 -6.27
C ARG A 169 10.07 9.24 -5.62
N ARG A 170 10.70 8.28 -6.30
CA ARG A 170 11.00 6.96 -5.77
C ARG A 170 12.50 6.81 -5.60
N PRO A 171 12.96 6.16 -4.52
CA PRO A 171 14.35 5.75 -4.42
C PRO A 171 14.67 4.84 -5.61
N THR A 172 15.80 5.07 -6.27
CA THR A 172 16.32 4.15 -7.28
C THR A 172 16.58 2.81 -6.60
N ALA A 173 16.00 1.73 -7.12
CA ALA A 173 16.35 0.39 -6.67
C ALA A 173 17.84 0.17 -6.99
N TYR A 174 18.66 0.05 -5.95
CA TYR A 174 20.04 -0.40 -6.06
C TYR A 174 20.09 -1.92 -6.19
#